data_AF-A0A1C3NZT7-F1
#
_entry.id   AF-A0A1C3NZT7-F1
#
_cell.length_a   1.000
_cell.length_b   1.000
_cell.length_c   1.000
_cell.angle_alpha   90.00
_cell.angle_beta   90.00
_cell.angle_gamma   90.00
#
_symmetry.space_group_name_H-M   'P 1'
#
loop_
_entity.id
_entity.type
_entity.pdbx_description
1 polymer ?
#
loop_
_entity_poly.entity_id
_entity_poly.type
_entity_poly.pdbx_seq_one_letter_code
_entity_poly.pdbx_strand_id
1 'polypeptide(L)'
;MMDEARAASEDPVFADMPAFRVGAAAGLRPLPAWKRAADFLFVQVSYSVDALLRWRDAHPVELPVYAGVMVLASAGMARRLAATIPDIDIPDDLVQAVERDQTAGVEAACDQVLRLRDSDAFAGVHLVPVSRYRQVATRLEDLL
;
A
#
# COMPACT_ATOMS: atom_id res chain seq x y z
N MET A 1 9.25 19.37 8.18
CA MET A 1 9.07 18.40 7.06
C MET A 1 7.92 18.78 6.13
N MET A 2 6.65 18.77 6.56
CA MET A 2 5.54 19.18 5.66
C MET A 2 5.64 20.66 5.27
N ASP A 3 5.88 21.54 6.24
CA ASP A 3 6.03 22.98 5.99
C ASP A 3 7.27 23.29 5.13
N GLU A 4 8.35 22.55 5.30
CA GLU A 4 9.57 22.68 4.49
C GLU A 4 9.31 22.28 3.03
N ALA A 5 8.59 21.18 2.80
CA ALA A 5 8.22 20.75 1.45
C ALA A 5 7.29 21.76 0.76
N ARG A 6 6.39 22.40 1.52
CA ARG A 6 5.52 23.47 1.02
C ARG A 6 6.31 24.74 0.72
N ALA A 7 7.17 25.19 1.63
CA ALA A 7 8.04 26.34 1.40
C ALA A 7 8.95 26.14 0.18
N ALA A 8 9.44 24.91 -0.04
CA ALA A 8 10.22 24.60 -1.24
C ALA A 8 9.40 24.76 -2.53
N SER A 9 8.09 24.48 -2.51
CA SER A 9 7.22 24.68 -3.67
C SER A 9 6.95 26.16 -4.00
N GLU A 10 7.21 27.06 -3.05
CA GLU A 10 7.09 28.52 -3.22
C GLU A 10 8.37 29.15 -3.76
N ASP A 11 9.46 28.38 -3.92
CA ASP A 11 10.71 28.89 -4.49
C ASP A 11 10.47 29.40 -5.93
N PRO A 12 10.97 30.60 -6.29
CA PRO A 12 10.84 31.17 -7.63
C PRO A 12 11.30 30.23 -8.76
N VAL A 13 12.20 29.28 -8.50
CA VAL A 13 12.63 28.28 -9.48
C VAL A 13 11.49 27.37 -9.95
N PHE A 14 10.43 27.23 -9.14
CA PHE A 14 9.23 26.46 -9.44
C PHE A 14 8.01 27.33 -9.76
N ALA A 15 8.17 28.63 -10.02
CA ALA A 15 7.05 29.56 -10.19
C ALA A 15 6.04 29.18 -11.29
N ASP A 16 6.50 28.50 -12.35
CA ASP A 16 5.66 28.03 -13.45
C ASP A 16 5.17 26.58 -13.28
N MET A 17 5.46 25.95 -12.14
CA MET A 17 5.06 24.57 -11.82
C MET A 17 3.83 24.57 -10.91
N PRO A 18 2.95 23.55 -11.00
CA PRO A 18 1.92 23.33 -10.00
C PRO A 18 2.52 23.14 -8.60
N ALA A 19 1.81 23.61 -7.57
CA ALA A 19 2.19 23.38 -6.19
C ALA A 19 2.41 21.88 -5.91
N PHE A 20 3.46 21.57 -5.16
CA PHE A 20 3.79 20.18 -4.86
C PHE A 20 2.71 19.53 -4.01
N ARG A 21 2.40 18.28 -4.33
CA ARG A 21 1.64 17.40 -3.44
C ARG A 21 2.60 16.52 -2.66
N VAL A 22 2.42 16.47 -1.36
CA VAL A 22 3.28 15.73 -0.43
C VAL A 22 2.49 14.56 0.15
N GLY A 23 2.92 13.34 -0.18
CA GLY A 23 2.40 12.12 0.43
C GLY A 23 3.20 11.69 1.64
N ALA A 24 2.59 10.94 2.56
CA ALA A 24 3.29 10.30 3.66
C ALA A 24 2.97 8.81 3.78
N ALA A 25 3.97 8.00 4.15
CA ALA A 25 3.76 6.60 4.48
C ALA A 25 3.18 6.45 5.89
N ALA A 26 2.23 5.54 6.09
CA ALA A 26 1.65 5.18 7.39
C ALA A 26 1.87 3.69 7.65
N GLY A 27 2.36 3.30 8.83
CA GLY A 27 2.33 1.90 9.24
C GLY A 27 0.96 1.51 9.78
N LEU A 28 0.74 0.24 10.11
CA LEU A 28 -0.46 -0.24 10.81
C LEU A 28 -0.48 0.10 12.31
N ARG A 29 0.15 1.23 12.68
CA ARG A 29 0.28 1.76 14.05
C ARG A 29 -0.46 3.10 14.15
N PRO A 30 -0.61 3.68 15.35
CA PRO A 30 -1.21 5.00 15.50
C PRO A 30 -0.62 6.04 14.54
N LEU A 31 -1.48 6.71 13.76
CA LEU A 31 -1.07 7.72 12.78
C LEU A 31 -0.54 8.98 13.50
N PRO A 32 0.75 9.35 13.35
CA PRO A 32 1.28 10.57 13.93
C PRO A 32 0.52 11.80 13.44
N ALA A 33 0.20 12.74 14.33
CA ALA A 33 -0.65 13.89 14.02
C ALA A 33 -0.16 14.70 12.82
N TRP A 34 1.15 14.93 12.69
CA TRP A 34 1.72 15.70 11.59
C TRP A 34 1.48 15.07 10.20
N LYS A 35 1.30 13.75 10.11
CA LYS A 35 1.03 13.08 8.83
C LYS A 35 -0.37 13.39 8.29
N ARG A 36 -1.27 13.91 9.13
CA ARG A 36 -2.60 14.37 8.72
C ARG A 36 -2.56 15.64 7.87
N ALA A 37 -1.43 16.35 7.85
CA ALA A 37 -1.21 17.52 6.99
C ALA A 37 -0.70 17.17 5.59
N ALA A 38 -0.46 15.88 5.30
CA ALA A 38 -0.11 15.40 3.96
C ALA A 38 -1.33 15.45 3.02
N ASP A 39 -1.07 15.53 1.72
CA ASP A 39 -2.12 15.56 0.69
C ASP A 39 -2.69 14.18 0.37
N PHE A 40 -2.01 13.12 0.80
CA PHE A 40 -2.44 11.72 0.71
C PHE A 40 -1.56 10.82 1.58
N LEU A 41 -2.06 9.62 1.89
CA LEU A 41 -1.32 8.60 2.65
C LEU A 41 -1.19 7.30 1.87
N PHE A 42 -0.02 6.66 2.00
CA PHE A 42 0.18 5.26 1.64
C PHE A 42 0.25 4.43 2.91
N VAL A 43 -0.71 3.53 3.13
CA VAL A 43 -0.64 2.57 4.24
C VAL A 43 0.32 1.45 3.87
N GLN A 44 1.15 1.05 4.82
CA GLN A 44 2.12 -0.02 4.69
C GLN A 44 1.45 -1.29 4.19
N VAL A 45 2.19 -2.06 3.41
CA VAL A 45 1.76 -3.35 2.89
C VAL A 45 1.33 -4.28 4.02
N SER A 46 0.21 -4.97 3.80
CA SER A 46 -0.33 -6.02 4.67
C SER A 46 -0.91 -7.11 3.80
N TYR A 47 -0.87 -8.37 4.24
CA TYR A 47 -1.53 -9.49 3.58
C TYR A 47 -2.95 -9.74 4.14
N SER A 48 -3.47 -8.83 4.96
CA SER A 48 -4.80 -8.92 5.58
C SER A 48 -5.65 -7.69 5.24
N VAL A 49 -6.74 -7.89 4.50
CA VAL A 49 -7.76 -6.85 4.27
C VAL A 49 -8.33 -6.35 5.58
N ASP A 50 -8.65 -7.26 6.50
CA ASP A 50 -9.27 -6.90 7.78
C ASP A 50 -8.34 -6.05 8.65
N ALA A 51 -7.02 -6.29 8.61
CA ALA A 51 -6.06 -5.45 9.31
C ALA A 51 -6.01 -4.02 8.74
N LEU A 52 -6.08 -3.90 7.41
CA LEU A 52 -6.14 -2.60 6.74
C LEU A 52 -7.45 -1.87 7.08
N LEU A 53 -8.59 -2.54 7.04
CA LEU A 53 -9.89 -1.97 7.38
C LEU A 53 -9.94 -1.52 8.85
N ARG A 54 -9.49 -2.37 9.78
CA ARG A 54 -9.40 -1.99 11.20
C ARG A 54 -8.53 -0.75 11.41
N TRP A 55 -7.41 -0.66 10.70
CA TRP A 55 -6.56 0.53 10.78
C TRP A 55 -7.27 1.75 10.20
N ARG A 56 -7.97 1.62 9.07
CA ARG A 56 -8.69 2.71 8.41
C ARG A 56 -9.83 3.26 9.30
N ASP A 57 -10.56 2.39 9.98
CA ASP A 57 -11.64 2.74 10.90
C ASP A 57 -11.11 3.47 12.15
N ALA A 58 -9.98 3.00 12.69
CA ALA A 58 -9.35 3.63 13.85
C ALA A 58 -8.72 5.01 13.54
N HIS A 59 -8.52 5.34 12.26
CA HIS A 59 -7.86 6.57 11.81
C HIS A 59 -8.71 7.34 10.79
N PRO A 60 -9.86 7.91 11.20
CA PRO A 60 -10.63 8.76 10.31
C PRO A 60 -9.80 9.97 9.89
N VAL A 61 -9.63 10.11 8.57
CA VAL A 61 -9.03 11.25 7.88
C VAL A 61 -9.84 11.48 6.59
N GLU A 62 -9.98 12.75 6.21
CA GLU A 62 -10.66 13.17 4.98
C GLU A 62 -9.76 13.10 3.74
N LEU A 63 -8.45 13.00 3.96
CA LEU A 63 -7.46 12.95 2.87
C LEU A 63 -7.45 11.55 2.20
N PRO A 64 -7.08 11.46 0.90
CA PRO A 64 -6.99 10.18 0.20
C PRO A 64 -6.00 9.21 0.85
N VAL A 65 -6.47 8.01 1.18
CA VAL A 65 -5.65 6.93 1.73
C VAL A 65 -5.59 5.79 0.72
N TYR A 66 -4.39 5.36 0.38
CA TYR A 66 -4.13 4.24 -0.52
C TYR A 66 -3.59 3.05 0.28
N ALA A 67 -4.26 1.91 0.17
CA ALA A 67 -3.85 0.69 0.87
C ALA A 67 -2.63 0.05 0.19
N GLY A 68 -1.63 -0.35 0.96
CA GLY A 68 -0.47 -1.07 0.43
C GLY A 68 -0.80 -2.54 0.17
N VAL A 69 -0.59 -2.99 -1.06
CA VAL A 69 -0.70 -4.41 -1.45
C VAL A 69 0.60 -4.84 -2.08
N MET A 70 1.13 -6.00 -1.69
CA MET A 70 2.38 -6.55 -2.23
C MET A 70 2.17 -7.97 -2.71
N VAL A 71 2.70 -8.28 -3.90
CA VAL A 71 2.72 -9.67 -4.40
C VAL A 71 3.79 -10.46 -3.67
N LEU A 72 3.41 -11.55 -3.01
CA LEU A 72 4.37 -12.50 -2.44
C LEU A 72 4.93 -13.40 -3.56
N ALA A 73 6.12 -13.06 -4.08
CA ALA A 73 6.66 -13.75 -5.26
C ALA A 73 7.33 -15.11 -4.96
N SER A 74 7.68 -15.40 -3.71
CA SER A 74 8.31 -16.66 -3.29
C SER A 74 8.27 -16.87 -1.77
N ALA A 75 8.40 -18.11 -1.30
CA ALA A 75 8.60 -18.41 0.13
C ALA A 75 9.92 -17.81 0.68
N GLY A 76 10.96 -17.71 -0.15
CA GLY A 76 12.21 -17.04 0.22
C GLY A 76 12.01 -15.53 0.48
N MET A 77 11.16 -14.87 -0.31
CA MET A 77 10.75 -13.50 -0.06
C MET A 77 9.97 -13.38 1.24
N ALA A 78 9.06 -14.31 1.55
CA ALA A 78 8.31 -14.31 2.81
C ALA A 78 9.24 -14.26 4.02
N ARG A 79 10.24 -15.16 4.06
CA ARG A 79 11.24 -15.20 5.13
C ARG A 79 12.02 -13.90 5.25
N ARG A 80 12.41 -13.30 4.10
CA ARG A 80 13.12 -12.01 4.11
C ARG A 80 12.24 -10.89 4.65
N LEU A 81 11.02 -10.77 4.16
CA LEU A 81 10.08 -9.73 4.60
C LEU A 81 9.83 -9.83 6.11
N ALA A 82 9.53 -11.02 6.62
CA ALA A 82 9.32 -11.27 8.05
C ALA A 82 10.54 -10.88 8.91
N ALA A 83 11.76 -11.02 8.38
CA ALA A 83 12.99 -10.62 9.07
C ALA A 83 13.27 -9.11 9.00
N THR A 84 12.79 -8.41 7.96
CA THR A 84 13.16 -7.00 7.69
C THR A 84 12.07 -5.97 8.00
N ILE A 85 10.80 -6.37 7.95
CA ILE A 85 9.67 -5.48 8.15
C ILE A 85 9.09 -5.79 9.53
N PRO A 86 9.22 -4.88 10.50
CA PRO A 86 8.63 -5.06 11.83
C PRO A 86 7.12 -5.27 11.72
N ASP A 87 6.62 -6.25 12.47
CA ASP A 87 5.20 -6.56 12.63
C ASP A 87 4.45 -6.88 11.31
N ILE A 88 5.15 -7.29 10.25
CA ILE A 88 4.49 -7.83 9.06
C ILE A 88 3.95 -9.22 9.34
N ASP A 89 2.64 -9.38 9.19
CA ASP A 89 1.97 -10.67 9.28
C ASP A 89 1.82 -11.25 7.86
N ILE A 90 2.41 -12.43 7.62
CA ILE A 90 2.38 -13.13 6.34
C ILE A 90 1.73 -14.50 6.58
N PRO A 91 0.53 -14.75 6.02
CA PRO A 91 -0.18 -16.00 6.25
C PRO A 91 0.62 -17.23 5.79
N ASP A 92 0.76 -18.23 6.67
CA ASP A 92 1.51 -19.47 6.38
C ASP A 92 0.92 -20.24 5.20
N ASP A 93 -0.39 -20.22 5.04
CA ASP A 93 -1.10 -20.83 3.91
C ASP A 93 -0.74 -20.16 2.58
N LEU A 94 -0.61 -18.84 2.55
CA LEU A 94 -0.12 -18.09 1.40
C LEU A 94 1.34 -18.45 1.08
N VAL A 95 2.20 -18.55 2.10
CA VAL A 95 3.61 -18.97 1.91
C VAL A 95 3.68 -20.36 1.28
N GLN A 96 2.91 -21.31 1.82
CA GLN A 96 2.85 -22.67 1.29
C GLN A 96 2.23 -22.73 -0.12
N ALA A 97 1.22 -21.92 -0.41
CA ALA A 97 0.62 -21.84 -1.74
C ALA A 97 1.64 -21.35 -2.76
N VAL A 98 2.39 -20.28 -2.43
CA VAL A 98 3.44 -19.70 -3.28
C VAL A 98 4.62 -20.66 -3.47
N GLU A 99 4.94 -21.49 -2.47
CA GLU A 99 5.97 -22.52 -2.59
C GLU A 99 5.58 -23.62 -3.59
N ARG A 100 4.30 -23.99 -3.64
CA ARG A 100 3.76 -24.96 -4.61
C ARG A 100 3.60 -24.36 -6.00
N ASP A 101 3.09 -23.13 -6.08
CA ASP A 101 2.90 -22.38 -7.32
C ASP A 101 3.04 -20.86 -7.08
N GLN A 102 4.02 -20.25 -7.73
CA GLN A 102 4.28 -18.81 -7.61
C GLN A 102 3.15 -17.94 -8.16
N THR A 103 2.23 -18.49 -8.98
CA THR A 103 1.04 -17.75 -9.41
C THR A 103 0.14 -17.40 -8.23
N ALA A 104 0.09 -18.22 -7.17
CA ALA A 104 -0.76 -18.00 -6.00
C ALA A 104 -0.55 -16.63 -5.35
N GLY A 105 0.67 -16.10 -5.35
CA GLY A 105 0.96 -14.77 -4.82
C GLY A 105 0.37 -13.63 -5.67
N VAL A 106 0.28 -13.83 -6.98
CA VAL A 106 -0.41 -12.92 -7.90
C VAL A 106 -1.91 -12.98 -7.66
N GLU A 107 -2.47 -14.19 -7.55
CA GLU A 107 -3.91 -14.38 -7.31
C GLU A 107 -4.34 -13.74 -6.00
N ALA A 108 -3.60 -13.98 -4.92
CA ALA A 108 -3.86 -13.40 -3.60
C ALA A 108 -3.79 -11.87 -3.61
N ALA A 109 -2.80 -11.29 -4.29
CA ALA A 109 -2.70 -9.83 -4.41
C ALA A 109 -3.87 -9.24 -5.21
N CYS A 110 -4.30 -9.90 -6.30
CA CYS A 110 -5.44 -9.44 -7.09
C CYS A 110 -6.75 -9.55 -6.30
N ASP A 111 -6.99 -10.67 -5.59
CA ASP A 111 -8.13 -10.83 -4.69
C ASP A 111 -8.15 -9.74 -3.62
N GLN A 112 -7.00 -9.45 -3.01
CA GLN A 112 -6.87 -8.39 -2.03
C GLN A 112 -7.22 -7.02 -2.60
N VAL A 113 -6.75 -6.69 -3.82
CA VAL A 113 -7.09 -5.43 -4.51
C VAL A 113 -8.60 -5.30 -4.70
N LEU A 114 -9.26 -6.36 -5.19
CA LEU A 114 -10.71 -6.36 -5.44
C LEU A 114 -11.50 -6.21 -4.15
N ARG A 115 -11.13 -6.95 -3.09
CA ARG A 115 -11.76 -6.83 -1.77
C ARG A 115 -11.58 -5.44 -1.15
N LEU A 116 -10.42 -4.80 -1.35
CA LEU A 116 -10.18 -3.43 -0.88
C LEU A 116 -10.98 -2.42 -1.68
N ARG A 117 -11.12 -2.60 -3.01
CA ARG A 117 -12.00 -1.78 -3.83
C ARG A 117 -13.44 -1.91 -3.35
N ASP A 118 -13.95 -3.13 -3.23
CA ASP A 118 -15.34 -3.42 -2.84
C ASP A 118 -15.68 -2.93 -1.42
N SER A 119 -14.67 -2.65 -0.59
CA SER A 119 -14.87 -2.08 0.74
C SER A 119 -15.18 -0.58 0.75
N ASP A 120 -14.87 0.14 -0.33
CA ASP A 120 -14.93 1.61 -0.45
C ASP A 120 -14.18 2.40 0.64
N ALA A 121 -13.36 1.72 1.46
CA ALA A 121 -12.70 2.32 2.62
C ALA A 121 -11.46 3.16 2.25
N PHE A 122 -10.91 2.93 1.05
CA PHE A 122 -9.68 3.54 0.55
C PHE A 122 -9.92 4.23 -0.79
N ALA A 123 -9.14 5.28 -1.07
CA ALA A 123 -9.16 5.96 -2.37
C ALA A 123 -8.52 5.11 -3.50
N GLY A 124 -7.87 4.00 -3.15
CA GLY A 124 -7.27 3.06 -4.08
C GLY A 124 -6.20 2.20 -3.41
N VAL A 125 -5.39 1.54 -4.24
CA VAL A 125 -4.30 0.66 -3.79
C VAL A 125 -2.96 1.17 -4.32
N HIS A 126 -1.95 1.16 -3.46
CA HIS A 126 -0.55 1.25 -3.85
C HIS A 126 0.01 -0.17 -4.01
N LEU A 127 0.04 -0.64 -5.25
CA LEU A 127 0.47 -1.99 -5.61
C LEU A 127 2.00 -2.07 -5.73
N VAL A 128 2.59 -3.01 -5.01
CA VAL A 128 4.00 -3.40 -5.14
C VAL A 128 4.07 -4.78 -5.81
N PRO A 129 4.22 -4.85 -7.14
CA PRO A 129 4.11 -6.10 -7.88
C PRO A 129 5.38 -6.96 -7.84
N VAL A 130 6.49 -6.44 -7.29
CA VAL A 130 7.81 -7.08 -7.36
C VAL A 130 8.18 -7.38 -8.82
N SER A 131 8.40 -8.65 -9.19
CA SER A 131 8.70 -9.09 -10.56
C SER A 131 7.45 -9.53 -11.33
N ARG A 132 6.24 -9.32 -10.78
CA ARG A 132 4.97 -9.88 -11.27
C ARG A 132 4.03 -8.86 -11.91
N TYR A 133 4.53 -7.69 -12.29
CA TYR A 133 3.71 -6.59 -12.81
C TYR A 133 2.80 -7.02 -13.97
N ARG A 134 3.35 -7.72 -14.98
CA ARG A 134 2.57 -8.13 -16.15
C ARG A 134 1.43 -9.09 -15.77
N GLN A 135 1.69 -10.06 -14.89
CA GLN A 135 0.65 -10.99 -14.46
C GLN A 135 -0.47 -10.31 -13.68
N VAL A 136 -0.13 -9.35 -12.79
CA VAL A 136 -1.14 -8.58 -12.07
C VAL A 136 -1.94 -7.70 -13.02
N ALA A 137 -1.26 -6.98 -13.92
CA ALA A 137 -1.90 -6.11 -14.91
C ALA A 137 -2.90 -6.88 -15.77
N THR A 138 -2.48 -7.99 -16.39
CA THR A 138 -3.37 -8.83 -17.21
C THR A 138 -4.58 -9.35 -16.43
N ARG A 139 -4.42 -9.68 -15.15
CA ARG A 139 -5.54 -10.22 -14.36
C ARG A 139 -6.52 -9.14 -13.91
N LEU A 140 -6.05 -7.92 -13.68
CA LEU A 140 -6.90 -6.81 -13.23
C LEU A 140 -7.48 -5.98 -14.38
N GLU A 141 -6.94 -6.09 -15.60
CA GLU A 141 -7.31 -5.29 -16.77
C GLU A 141 -8.83 -5.31 -17.06
N ASP A 142 -9.46 -6.47 -16.96
CA ASP A 142 -10.91 -6.62 -17.22
C ASP A 142 -11.77 -6.49 -15.95
N LEU A 143 -11.14 -6.30 -14.78
CA LEU A 143 -11.82 -6.33 -13.50
C LEU A 143 -11.93 -4.95 -12.84
N LEU A 144 -11.16 -3.94 -13.26
CA LEU A 144 -11.11 -2.59 -12.69
C LEU A 144 -11.64 -1.51 -13.64
#